data_AF-A0A945CPR3-F1
#
_entry.id   AF-A0A945CPR3-F1
#
_cell.length_a   1.000
_cell.length_b   1.000
_cell.length_c   1.000
_cell.angle_alpha   90.00
_cell.angle_beta   90.00
_cell.angle_gamma   90.00
#
_symmetry.space_group_name_H-M   'P 1'
#
loop_
_entity.id
_entity.type
_entity.pdbx_description
1 polymer ?
#
loop_
_entity_poly.entity_id
_entity_poly.type
_entity_poly.pdbx_seq_one_letter_code
_entity_poly.pdbx_strand_id
1 'polypeptide(L)'
;IADVDPGPVREHLRRLVWLLNEESGGICWRAPEAIAEITHHRPALFANYVPIVIHLLLEMAEEDLGHFRAGILWAIGRLGENADDYVPEVLPAITAALNHADSQVRGMAVWCLTRLGRTELLADHSDLLGDDGPVDLYEDGVLTRTSVGWLSRCALGEEEIEG
;
A
#
# COMPACT_ATOMS: atom_id res chain seq x y z
N ILE A 1 22.96 2.73 9.24
CA ILE A 1 23.64 1.82 8.29
C ILE A 1 23.61 2.42 6.88
N ALA A 2 22.44 2.64 6.27
CA ALA A 2 22.36 3.18 4.91
C ALA A 2 22.97 4.58 4.70
N ASP A 3 23.05 5.43 5.73
CA ASP A 3 23.75 6.75 5.63
C ASP A 3 25.27 6.61 5.52
N VAL A 4 25.82 5.49 5.97
CA VAL A 4 27.26 5.22 5.98
C VAL A 4 27.63 4.41 4.74
N ASP A 5 26.85 3.38 4.43
CA ASP A 5 26.96 2.59 3.21
C ASP A 5 25.57 2.08 2.77
N PRO A 6 25.01 2.63 1.68
CA PRO A 6 23.72 2.18 1.15
C PRO A 6 23.82 0.85 0.40
N GLY A 7 25.02 0.37 0.05
CA GLY A 7 25.25 -0.80 -0.79
C GLY A 7 24.54 -2.08 -0.31
N PRO A 8 24.72 -2.49 0.95
CA PRO A 8 24.04 -3.66 1.50
C PRO A 8 22.51 -3.55 1.45
N VAL A 9 21.97 -2.35 1.72
CA VAL A 9 20.51 -2.12 1.67
C VAL A 9 19.99 -2.18 0.24
N ARG A 10 20.73 -1.63 -0.74
CA ARG A 10 20.37 -1.77 -2.18
C ARG A 10 20.33 -3.24 -2.62
N GLU A 11 21.27 -4.05 -2.14
CA GLU A 11 21.29 -5.48 -2.44
C GLU A 11 20.07 -6.20 -1.85
N HIS A 12 19.65 -5.85 -0.62
CA HIS A 12 18.41 -6.36 -0.04
C HIS A 12 17.18 -5.93 -0.84
N LEU A 13 17.08 -4.66 -1.23
CA LEU A 13 15.99 -4.15 -2.06
C LEU A 13 15.95 -4.86 -3.43
N ARG A 14 17.11 -5.08 -4.07
CA ARG A 14 17.19 -5.85 -5.32
C ARG A 14 16.67 -7.28 -5.17
N ARG A 15 16.99 -7.96 -4.05
CA ARG A 15 16.46 -9.30 -3.76
C ARG A 15 14.96 -9.29 -3.53
N LEU A 16 14.43 -8.29 -2.84
CA LEU A 16 12.99 -8.13 -2.66
C LEU A 16 12.29 -7.94 -4.01
N VAL A 17 12.85 -7.13 -4.92
CA VAL A 17 12.33 -6.98 -6.28
C VAL A 17 12.38 -8.30 -7.05
N TRP A 18 13.46 -9.07 -6.91
CA TRP A 18 13.55 -10.39 -7.55
C TRP A 18 12.46 -11.36 -7.05
N LEU A 19 12.12 -11.33 -5.76
CA LEU A 19 11.08 -12.19 -5.16
C LEU A 19 9.65 -11.82 -5.57
N LEU A 20 9.46 -10.68 -6.25
CA LEU A 20 8.19 -10.32 -6.87
C LEU A 20 8.00 -10.99 -8.23
N ASN A 21 9.05 -11.61 -8.79
CA ASN A 21 8.98 -12.29 -10.08
C ASN A 21 8.59 -13.77 -9.88
N GLU A 22 7.70 -14.27 -10.75
CA GLU A 22 7.30 -15.68 -10.83
C GLU A 22 8.51 -16.64 -10.97
N GLU A 23 9.56 -16.23 -11.68
CA GLU A 23 10.79 -17.02 -11.89
C GLU A 23 11.61 -17.24 -10.61
N SER A 24 11.33 -16.50 -9.53
CA SER A 24 12.13 -16.53 -8.31
C SER A 24 12.02 -17.84 -7.52
N GLY A 25 10.94 -18.60 -7.71
CA GLY A 25 10.68 -19.86 -7.01
C GLY A 25 10.47 -19.71 -5.49
N GLY A 26 10.47 -18.49 -4.96
CA GLY A 26 10.24 -18.19 -3.54
C GLY A 26 9.31 -16.99 -3.41
N ILE A 27 8.18 -17.16 -2.71
CA ILE A 27 7.16 -16.12 -2.65
C ILE A 27 7.33 -15.30 -1.36
N CYS A 28 7.78 -14.06 -1.50
CA CYS A 28 7.76 -13.08 -0.41
C CYS A 28 6.54 -12.17 -0.58
N TRP A 29 5.38 -12.61 -0.07
CA TRP A 29 4.13 -11.85 -0.14
C TRP A 29 4.21 -10.43 0.46
N ARG A 30 5.22 -10.17 1.31
CA ARG A 30 5.44 -8.89 1.99
C ARG A 30 6.53 -8.03 1.35
N ALA A 31 7.01 -8.41 0.16
CA ALA A 31 8.05 -7.67 -0.55
C ALA A 31 7.65 -6.23 -0.88
N PRO A 32 6.42 -5.92 -1.36
CA PRO A 32 6.01 -4.53 -1.62
C PRO A 32 6.07 -3.67 -0.36
N GLU A 33 5.56 -4.16 0.77
CA GLU A 33 5.57 -3.45 2.04
C GLU A 33 7.00 -3.21 2.55
N ALA A 34 7.87 -4.21 2.47
CA ALA A 34 9.26 -4.08 2.89
C ALA A 34 10.02 -3.05 2.03
N ILE A 35 9.83 -3.06 0.71
CA ILE A 35 10.43 -2.07 -0.20
C ILE A 35 9.93 -0.67 0.14
N ALA A 36 8.62 -0.50 0.32
CA ALA A 36 8.01 0.78 0.64
C ALA A 36 8.46 1.33 2.00
N GLU A 37 8.54 0.49 3.04
CA GLU A 37 9.00 0.93 4.37
C GLU A 37 10.46 1.42 4.32
N ILE A 38 11.35 0.65 3.67
CA ILE A 38 12.76 1.04 3.51
C ILE A 38 12.88 2.36 2.72
N THR A 39 12.09 2.48 1.64
CA THR A 39 12.10 3.66 0.77
C THR A 39 11.54 4.88 1.49
N HIS A 40 10.45 4.73 2.24
CA HIS A 40 9.83 5.77 3.04
C HIS A 40 10.81 6.37 4.06
N HIS A 41 11.61 5.53 4.74
CA HIS A 41 12.59 6.02 5.70
C HIS A 41 13.79 6.72 5.05
N ARG A 42 14.09 6.42 3.77
CA ARG A 42 15.31 6.89 3.06
C ARG A 42 15.06 7.23 1.58
N PRO A 43 14.14 8.17 1.27
CA PRO A 43 13.74 8.44 -0.10
C PRO A 43 14.90 8.94 -0.96
N ALA A 44 15.76 9.80 -0.41
CA ALA A 44 16.95 10.32 -1.11
C ALA A 44 17.92 9.23 -1.60
N LEU A 45 17.89 8.03 -1.01
CA LEU A 45 18.76 6.91 -1.38
C LEU A 45 18.08 5.89 -2.29
N PHE A 46 16.76 5.74 -2.18
CA PHE A 46 16.00 4.61 -2.73
C PHE A 46 14.73 5.01 -3.51
N ALA A 47 14.53 6.30 -3.84
CA ALA A 47 13.38 6.75 -4.63
C ALA A 47 13.21 6.01 -5.98
N ASN A 48 14.29 5.45 -6.53
CA ASN A 48 14.22 4.65 -7.76
C ASN A 48 13.41 3.34 -7.63
N TYR A 49 13.03 2.93 -6.41
CA TYR A 49 12.16 1.77 -6.18
C TYR A 49 10.67 2.13 -6.10
N VAL A 50 10.34 3.42 -5.95
CA VAL A 50 8.96 3.93 -5.93
C VAL A 50 8.17 3.49 -7.18
N PRO A 51 8.62 3.79 -8.42
CA PRO A 51 7.87 3.37 -9.60
C PRO A 51 7.73 1.85 -9.68
N ILE A 52 8.72 1.08 -9.23
CA ILE A 52 8.65 -0.39 -9.25
C ILE A 52 7.46 -0.86 -8.42
N VAL A 53 7.30 -0.35 -7.19
CA VAL A 53 6.21 -0.76 -6.29
C VAL A 53 4.85 -0.31 -6.81
N ILE A 54 4.75 0.93 -7.31
CA ILE A 54 3.48 1.51 -7.74
C ILE A 54 2.91 0.76 -8.95
N HIS A 55 3.74 0.47 -9.95
CA HIS A 55 3.28 -0.18 -11.17
C HIS A 55 2.94 -1.68 -11.00
N LEU A 56 3.28 -2.31 -9.86
CA LEU A 56 2.84 -3.68 -9.56
C LEU A 56 1.31 -3.83 -9.65
N LEU A 57 0.56 -2.78 -9.30
CA LEU A 57 -0.91 -2.81 -9.34
C LEU A 57 -1.47 -2.91 -10.78
N LEU A 58 -0.66 -2.56 -11.79
CA LEU A 58 -1.03 -2.57 -13.20
C LEU A 58 -0.36 -3.71 -13.99
N GLU A 59 0.87 -4.06 -13.63
CA GLU A 59 1.72 -4.98 -14.40
C GLU A 59 1.61 -6.44 -13.95
N MET A 60 1.21 -6.68 -12.69
CA MET A 60 1.10 -8.03 -12.15
C MET A 60 -0.14 -8.74 -12.72
N ALA A 61 0.00 -10.02 -13.07
CA ALA A 61 -1.12 -10.85 -13.49
C ALA A 61 -2.16 -10.94 -12.36
N GLU A 62 -3.45 -10.95 -12.71
CA GLU A 62 -4.54 -10.94 -11.71
C GLU A 62 -4.47 -12.10 -10.72
N GLU A 63 -4.00 -13.27 -11.18
CA GLU A 63 -3.81 -14.48 -10.38
C GLU A 63 -2.85 -14.25 -9.19
N ASP A 64 -1.72 -13.61 -9.46
CA ASP A 64 -0.73 -13.27 -8.43
C ASP A 64 -1.14 -12.02 -7.65
N LEU A 65 -1.71 -11.03 -8.34
CA LEU A 65 -2.12 -9.77 -7.76
C LEU A 65 -3.11 -10.00 -6.61
N GLY A 66 -3.95 -11.03 -6.66
CA GLY A 66 -4.82 -11.41 -5.54
C GLY A 66 -4.08 -11.55 -4.20
N HIS A 67 -2.84 -12.04 -4.20
CA HIS A 67 -2.02 -12.18 -2.98
C HIS A 67 -1.31 -10.90 -2.56
N PHE A 68 -0.99 -10.02 -3.52
CA PHE A 68 -0.19 -8.82 -3.28
C PHE A 68 -1.02 -7.54 -3.15
N ARG A 69 -2.28 -7.53 -3.63
CA ARG A 69 -3.08 -6.31 -3.81
C ARG A 69 -3.17 -5.47 -2.54
N ALA A 70 -3.51 -6.07 -1.41
CA ALA A 70 -3.57 -5.36 -0.14
C ALA A 70 -2.20 -4.80 0.30
N GLY A 71 -1.13 -5.59 0.12
CA GLY A 71 0.24 -5.17 0.44
C GLY A 71 0.74 -4.04 -0.47
N ILE A 72 0.41 -4.07 -1.76
CA ILE A 72 0.71 -3.01 -2.72
C ILE A 72 -0.04 -1.73 -2.37
N LEU A 73 -1.34 -1.81 -2.06
CA LEU A 73 -2.14 -0.65 -1.64
C LEU A 73 -1.55 -0.01 -0.38
N TRP A 74 -1.18 -0.82 0.61
CA TRP A 74 -0.47 -0.34 1.80
C TRP A 74 0.89 0.29 1.44
N ALA A 75 1.65 -0.34 0.55
CA ALA A 75 2.95 0.15 0.13
C ALA A 75 2.86 1.53 -0.55
N ILE A 76 1.85 1.74 -1.41
CA ILE A 76 1.61 3.01 -2.08
C ILE A 76 1.25 4.10 -1.06
N GLY A 77 0.29 3.87 -0.17
CA GLY A 77 -0.07 4.85 0.86
C GLY A 77 1.09 5.14 1.82
N ARG A 78 1.95 4.15 2.09
CA ARG A 78 3.14 4.32 2.93
C ARG A 78 4.19 5.23 2.28
N LEU A 79 4.38 5.11 0.97
CA LEU A 79 5.29 5.98 0.20
C LEU A 79 4.86 7.45 0.24
N GLY A 80 3.55 7.73 0.36
CA GLY A 80 2.99 9.07 0.54
C GLY A 80 3.40 9.99 -0.61
N GLU A 81 3.84 11.21 -0.29
CA GLU A 81 4.27 12.22 -1.28
C GLU A 81 5.33 11.72 -2.27
N ASN A 82 6.15 10.72 -1.90
CA ASN A 82 7.13 10.15 -2.83
C ASN A 82 6.47 9.44 -4.02
N ALA A 83 5.21 9.04 -3.89
CA ALA A 83 4.45 8.37 -4.94
C ALA A 83 3.73 9.33 -5.89
N ASP A 84 3.62 10.63 -5.57
CA ASP A 84 2.70 11.58 -6.21
C ASP A 84 2.83 11.64 -7.73
N ASP A 85 4.07 11.56 -8.25
CA ASP A 85 4.35 11.60 -9.69
C ASP A 85 3.72 10.41 -10.46
N TYR A 86 3.46 9.29 -9.78
CA TYR A 86 2.97 8.05 -10.37
C TYR A 86 1.51 7.74 -9.99
N VAL A 87 0.99 8.37 -8.94
CA VAL A 87 -0.39 8.18 -8.47
C VAL A 87 -1.42 8.31 -9.60
N PRO A 88 -1.36 9.31 -10.51
CA PRO A 88 -2.38 9.45 -11.55
C PRO A 88 -2.60 8.21 -12.41
N GLU A 89 -1.54 7.42 -12.65
CA GLU A 89 -1.60 6.22 -13.51
C GLU A 89 -2.31 5.05 -12.80
N VAL A 90 -2.11 4.93 -11.48
CA VAL A 90 -2.64 3.81 -10.68
C VAL A 90 -3.94 4.16 -9.96
N LEU A 91 -4.31 5.43 -9.88
CA LEU A 91 -5.50 5.90 -9.16
C LEU A 91 -6.77 5.14 -9.55
N PRO A 92 -7.06 4.86 -10.85
CA PRO A 92 -8.23 4.05 -11.22
C PRO A 92 -8.22 2.64 -10.61
N ALA A 93 -7.05 2.00 -10.50
CA ALA A 93 -6.93 0.67 -9.92
C ALA A 93 -7.07 0.70 -8.39
N ILE A 94 -6.58 1.76 -7.73
CA ILE A 94 -6.80 1.99 -6.29
C ILE A 94 -8.29 2.20 -6.01
N THR A 95 -8.97 3.05 -6.80
CA THR A 95 -10.41 3.30 -6.65
C THR A 95 -11.23 2.04 -6.92
N ALA A 96 -10.88 1.24 -7.94
CA ALA A 96 -11.57 -0.02 -8.22
C ALA A 96 -11.49 -0.99 -7.03
N ALA A 97 -10.39 -0.98 -6.27
CA ALA A 97 -10.19 -1.84 -5.11
C ALA A 97 -11.16 -1.53 -3.93
N LEU A 98 -11.82 -0.36 -3.92
CA LEU A 98 -12.90 -0.06 -2.97
C LEU A 98 -14.10 -1.00 -3.11
N ASN A 99 -14.31 -1.62 -4.27
CA ASN A 99 -15.39 -2.57 -4.52
C ASN A 99 -14.95 -4.04 -4.47
N HIS A 100 -13.73 -4.31 -3.98
CA HIS A 100 -13.18 -5.66 -3.99
C HIS A 100 -13.92 -6.59 -3.03
N ALA A 101 -13.98 -7.90 -3.31
CA ALA A 101 -14.70 -8.86 -2.45
C ALA A 101 -14.04 -9.06 -1.07
N ASP A 102 -12.71 -9.00 -1.01
CA ASP A 102 -11.92 -9.07 0.22
C ASP A 102 -11.93 -7.73 0.97
N SER A 103 -12.30 -7.75 2.26
CA SER A 103 -12.31 -6.58 3.13
C SER A 103 -10.92 -6.00 3.39
N GLN A 104 -9.88 -6.84 3.43
CA GLN A 104 -8.51 -6.36 3.60
C GLN A 104 -8.10 -5.46 2.42
N VAL A 105 -8.50 -5.82 1.20
CA VAL A 105 -8.24 -5.01 0.00
C VAL A 105 -9.02 -3.69 0.04
N ARG A 106 -10.31 -3.73 0.36
CA ARG A 106 -11.13 -2.50 0.48
C ARG A 106 -10.56 -1.56 1.54
N GLY A 107 -10.23 -2.09 2.71
CA GLY A 107 -9.64 -1.33 3.81
C GLY A 107 -8.30 -0.69 3.44
N MET A 108 -7.41 -1.44 2.78
CA MET A 108 -6.14 -0.87 2.32
C MET A 108 -6.33 0.15 1.19
N ALA A 109 -7.37 0.03 0.36
CA ALA A 109 -7.70 1.06 -0.63
C ALA A 109 -8.16 2.36 0.04
N VAL A 110 -9.04 2.28 1.05
CA VAL A 110 -9.47 3.44 1.87
C VAL A 110 -8.25 4.08 2.54
N TRP A 111 -7.42 3.29 3.21
CA TRP A 111 -6.23 3.80 3.89
C TRP A 111 -5.26 4.44 2.89
N CYS A 112 -5.01 3.81 1.74
CA CYS A 112 -4.14 4.34 0.68
C CYS A 112 -4.63 5.69 0.17
N LEU A 113 -5.91 5.80 -0.20
CA LEU A 113 -6.50 7.07 -0.67
C LEU A 113 -6.44 8.17 0.40
N THR A 114 -6.64 7.80 1.67
CA THR A 114 -6.52 8.74 2.79
C THR A 114 -5.09 9.28 2.91
N ARG A 115 -4.09 8.40 2.85
CA ARG A 115 -2.67 8.75 2.91
C ARG A 115 -2.21 9.60 1.72
N LEU A 116 -2.83 9.41 0.56
CA LEU A 116 -2.58 10.21 -0.65
C LEU A 116 -3.37 11.53 -0.68
N GLY A 117 -4.20 11.81 0.33
CA GLY A 117 -5.07 12.99 0.34
C GLY A 117 -6.07 12.99 -0.83
N ARG A 118 -6.65 11.82 -1.12
CA ARG A 118 -7.66 11.58 -2.16
C ARG A 118 -8.99 11.10 -1.57
N THR A 119 -9.36 11.61 -0.40
CA THR A 119 -10.57 11.18 0.32
C THR A 119 -11.87 11.58 -0.40
N GLU A 120 -11.81 12.54 -1.32
CA GLU A 120 -12.93 12.90 -2.20
C GLU A 120 -13.43 11.71 -3.04
N LEU A 121 -12.57 10.73 -3.32
CA LEU A 121 -12.93 9.50 -4.04
C LEU A 121 -13.73 8.52 -3.19
N LEU A 122 -13.85 8.75 -1.88
CA LEU A 122 -14.69 7.95 -0.99
C LEU A 122 -16.15 8.44 -0.96
N ALA A 123 -16.44 9.63 -1.51
CA ALA A 123 -17.77 10.25 -1.42
C ALA A 123 -18.88 9.40 -2.06
N ASP A 124 -18.57 8.67 -3.14
CA ASP A 124 -19.51 7.78 -3.83
C ASP A 124 -19.62 6.38 -3.19
N HIS A 125 -18.87 6.14 -2.10
CA HIS A 125 -18.73 4.85 -1.43
C HIS A 125 -19.32 4.83 -0.02
N SER A 126 -20.54 5.38 0.12
CA SER A 126 -21.26 5.42 1.40
C SER A 126 -21.51 4.03 2.02
N ASP A 127 -21.51 2.98 1.21
CA ASP A 127 -21.61 1.59 1.63
C ASP A 127 -20.42 1.16 2.52
N LEU A 128 -19.23 1.74 2.29
CA LEU A 128 -18.04 1.42 3.08
C LEU A 128 -18.18 1.87 4.54
N LEU A 129 -18.94 2.93 4.83
CA LEU A 129 -19.10 3.45 6.20
C LEU A 129 -19.75 2.43 7.14
N GLY A 130 -20.54 1.50 6.61
CA GLY A 130 -21.18 0.41 7.35
C GLY A 130 -20.50 -0.95 7.14
N ASP A 131 -19.34 -1.00 6.50
CA ASP A 131 -18.63 -2.24 6.20
C ASP A 131 -17.84 -2.73 7.42
N ASP A 132 -18.40 -3.71 8.13
CA ASP A 132 -17.77 -4.38 9.28
C ASP A 132 -16.68 -5.40 8.89
N GLY A 133 -16.34 -5.49 7.60
CA GLY A 133 -15.26 -6.34 7.12
C GLY A 133 -13.95 -6.06 7.85
N PRO A 134 -13.28 -7.09 8.42
CA PRO A 134 -12.09 -6.90 9.22
C PRO A 134 -10.91 -6.44 8.36
N VAL A 135 -10.07 -5.59 8.95
CA VAL A 135 -8.84 -5.08 8.34
C VAL A 135 -7.72 -5.13 9.38
N ASP A 136 -6.62 -5.78 9.03
CA ASP A 136 -5.38 -5.72 9.79
C ASP A 136 -4.52 -4.60 9.20
N LEU A 137 -4.31 -3.51 9.95
CA LEU A 137 -3.50 -2.36 9.56
C LEU A 137 -2.20 -2.34 10.37
N TYR A 138 -1.08 -2.32 9.67
CA TYR A 138 0.23 -2.08 10.28
C TYR A 138 0.68 -0.65 10.02
N GLU A 139 0.97 0.11 11.06
CA GLU A 139 1.47 1.48 10.95
C GLU A 139 2.47 1.76 12.08
N ASP A 140 3.64 2.30 11.72
CA ASP A 140 4.69 2.72 12.64
C ASP A 140 5.05 1.72 13.76
N GLY A 141 5.09 0.43 13.42
CA GLY A 141 5.46 -0.64 14.35
C GLY A 141 4.30 -1.28 15.09
N VAL A 142 3.08 -0.78 14.91
CA VAL A 142 1.87 -1.27 15.57
C VAL A 142 0.97 -1.98 14.56
N LEU A 143 0.54 -3.19 14.90
CA LEU A 143 -0.48 -3.91 14.15
C LEU A 143 -1.82 -3.77 14.89
N THR A 144 -2.77 -3.12 14.25
CA THR A 144 -4.12 -2.89 14.77
C THR A 144 -5.13 -3.63 13.91
N ARG A 145 -6.07 -4.33 14.57
CA ARG A 145 -7.25 -4.87 13.90
C ARG A 145 -8.38 -3.87 13.99
N THR A 146 -8.93 -3.51 12.85
CA THR A 146 -10.03 -2.56 12.67
C THR A 146 -11.03 -3.08 11.63
N SER A 147 -11.90 -2.22 11.10
CA SER A 147 -12.80 -2.53 9.98
C SER A 147 -12.69 -1.52 8.84
N VAL A 148 -13.22 -1.90 7.67
CA VAL A 148 -13.32 -1.01 6.51
C VAL A 148 -14.09 0.26 6.88
N GLY A 149 -15.25 0.12 7.53
CA GLY A 149 -16.08 1.26 7.93
C GLY A 149 -15.43 2.16 8.97
N TRP A 150 -14.66 1.61 9.90
CA TRP A 150 -13.89 2.43 10.82
C TRP A 150 -12.84 3.29 10.08
N LEU A 151 -12.09 2.69 9.15
CA LEU A 151 -11.13 3.42 8.32
C LEU A 151 -11.83 4.49 7.46
N SER A 152 -12.98 4.19 6.87
CA SER A 152 -13.75 5.13 6.05
C SER A 152 -14.26 6.32 6.87
N ARG A 153 -14.75 6.09 8.09
CA ARG A 153 -15.21 7.17 8.98
C ARG A 153 -14.04 8.05 9.44
N CYS A 154 -12.90 7.46 9.78
CA CYS A 154 -11.67 8.22 10.06
C CYS A 154 -11.24 9.08 8.87
N ALA A 155 -11.25 8.51 7.66
CA ALA A 155 -10.88 9.20 6.43
C ALA A 155 -11.76 10.42 6.11
N LEU A 156 -13.04 10.37 6.48
CA LEU A 156 -14.00 11.47 6.30
C LEU A 156 -14.06 12.43 7.49
N GLY A 157 -13.26 12.21 8.54
CA GLY A 157 -13.24 13.03 9.75
C GLY A 157 -14.45 12.81 10.67
N GLU A 158 -15.10 11.66 10.58
CA GLU A 158 -16.23 11.26 11.44
C GLU A 158 -15.76 10.54 12.72
N GLU A 159 -14.52 10.05 12.75
CA GLU A 159 -13.87 9.44 13.92
C GLU A 159 -12.42 9.94 14.09
N GLU A 160 -11.96 10.08 15.34
CA GLU A 160 -10.57 10.40 15.67
C GLU A 160 -9.72 9.13 15.77
N ILE A 161 -8.52 9.14 15.18
CA ILE A 161 -7.52 8.07 15.36
C ILE A 161 -6.89 8.28 16.74
N GLU A 162 -7.19 7.41 17.72
CA GLU A 162 -6.40 7.35 18.96
C GLU A 162 -4.99 6.85 18.61
N GLY A 163 -4.02 7.79 18.62
CA GLY A 163 -2.60 7.55 18.32
C GLY A 163 -1.79 7.05 19.51
#